data_AF-A0A835LPZ7-F1
#
_entry.id   AF-A0A835LPZ7-F1
#
_cell.length_a   1.000
_cell.length_b   1.000
_cell.length_c   1.000
_cell.angle_alpha   90.00
_cell.angle_beta   90.00
_cell.angle_gamma   90.00
#
_symmetry.space_group_name_H-M   'P 1'
#
loop_
_entity.id
_entity.type
_entity.pdbx_description
1 polymer ?
#
loop_
_entity_poly.entity_id
_entity_poly.type
_entity_poly.pdbx_seq_one_letter_code
_entity_poly.pdbx_strand_id
1 'polypeptide(L)'
;ARFRILPFAHYWKDVIDDQRKSLHKLVLEKFDMDIHLPHVETIVNNYIRDRFRDHRCAFHKYYVSIPNNVNKRQHPFNGVSQESWERWCAAICGKQISSSTHNQYSRSCLIVNHCACSKSFLRIRADMPVDPETQQEAGMIALYRKTHFSEKKGWVSHEAENNYERMVELQNQPTLEGFNPLTEGEIFYEVLGVRPGYKRGLGHGEAPLSRKRVAGYEHPYVDQLRARVEEAESQLEELRGWKEEAQGT
;
A
#
# COMPACT_ATOMS: atom_id res chain seq x y z
N ALA A 1 -17.88 23.09 15.61
CA ALA A 1 -17.44 23.20 17.02
C ALA A 1 -15.92 23.01 17.08
N ARG A 2 -15.17 23.90 17.74
CA ARG A 2 -13.74 23.68 17.95
C ARG A 2 -13.59 22.80 19.19
N PHE A 3 -13.06 21.59 19.03
CA PHE A 3 -12.79 20.70 20.16
C PHE A 3 -11.71 21.36 21.03
N ARG A 4 -12.11 21.84 22.21
CA ARG A 4 -11.23 22.52 23.18
C ARG A 4 -10.50 21.54 24.11
N ILE A 5 -10.83 20.26 24.01
CA ILE A 5 -10.22 19.17 24.77
C ILE A 5 -9.54 18.28 23.74
N LEU A 6 -8.21 18.24 23.80
CA LEU A 6 -7.44 17.36 22.95
C LEU A 6 -6.89 16.22 23.78
N PRO A 7 -7.15 14.96 23.38
CA PRO A 7 -6.51 13.84 24.01
C PRO A 7 -5.00 13.97 23.96
N PHE A 8 -4.33 13.77 25.10
CA PHE A 8 -2.87 13.86 25.26
C PHE A 8 -2.11 12.68 24.63
N ALA A 9 -2.79 11.86 23.83
CA ALA A 9 -2.27 10.63 23.29
C ALA A 9 -1.51 10.84 21.97
N HIS A 10 -0.51 9.99 21.69
CA HIS A 10 0.22 10.05 20.42
C HIS A 10 -0.57 9.43 19.27
N TYR A 11 -1.22 8.30 19.52
CA TYR A 11 -2.08 7.61 18.57
C TYR A 11 -3.53 7.64 19.05
N TRP A 12 -4.49 7.60 18.12
CA TRP A 12 -5.92 7.54 18.47
C TRP A 12 -6.26 6.33 19.35
N LYS A 13 -5.62 5.19 19.10
CA LYS A 13 -5.77 3.97 19.90
C LYS A 13 -5.34 4.15 21.36
N ASP A 14 -4.44 5.10 21.64
CA ASP A 14 -3.92 5.38 22.97
C ASP A 14 -4.79 6.41 23.74
N VAL A 15 -5.83 6.95 23.10
CA VAL A 15 -6.79 7.85 23.76
C VAL A 15 -7.63 7.03 24.74
N ILE A 16 -7.60 7.39 26.03
CA ILE A 16 -8.39 6.72 27.06
C ILE A 16 -9.89 6.83 26.79
N ASP A 17 -10.64 5.79 27.14
CA ASP A 17 -12.05 5.68 26.76
C ASP A 17 -12.93 6.81 27.31
N ASP A 18 -12.63 7.34 28.50
CA ASP A 18 -13.38 8.46 29.06
C ASP A 18 -13.24 9.75 28.23
N GLN A 19 -12.07 9.95 27.61
CA GLN A 19 -11.85 11.06 26.68
C GLN A 19 -12.54 10.81 25.35
N ARG A 20 -12.66 9.56 24.90
CA ARG A 20 -13.48 9.24 23.72
C ARG A 20 -14.95 9.52 24.01
N LYS A 21 -15.46 9.04 25.15
CA LYS A 21 -16.86 9.25 25.58
C LYS A 21 -17.22 10.73 25.70
N SER A 22 -16.32 11.57 26.23
CA SER A 22 -16.57 13.02 26.30
C SER A 22 -16.64 13.66 24.90
N LEU A 23 -15.82 13.21 23.95
CA LEU A 23 -15.88 13.68 22.55
C LEU A 23 -17.16 13.21 21.84
N HIS A 24 -17.58 11.96 22.08
CA HIS A 24 -18.87 11.45 21.59
C HIS A 24 -20.02 12.29 22.12
N LYS A 25 -20.05 12.58 23.43
CA LYS A 25 -21.06 13.44 24.05
C LYS A 25 -21.16 14.81 23.37
N LEU A 26 -20.03 15.46 23.11
CA LEU A 26 -19.99 16.77 22.43
C LEU A 26 -20.57 16.74 21.00
N VAL A 27 -20.46 15.60 20.31
CA VAL A 27 -21.05 15.41 18.99
C VAL A 27 -22.56 15.23 19.11
N LEU A 28 -23.02 14.38 20.04
CA LEU A 28 -24.44 14.14 20.28
C LEU A 28 -25.18 15.37 20.84
N GLU A 29 -24.50 16.25 21.58
CA GLU A 29 -25.07 17.53 22.02
C GLU A 29 -25.37 18.50 20.85
N LYS A 30 -24.77 18.28 19.68
CA LYS A 30 -24.88 19.18 18.51
C LYS A 30 -25.72 18.61 17.39
N PHE A 31 -25.91 17.30 17.37
CA PHE A 31 -26.54 16.58 16.30
C PHE A 31 -27.46 15.54 16.91
N ASP A 32 -28.71 15.53 16.48
CA ASP A 32 -29.67 14.51 16.86
C ASP A 32 -29.35 13.22 16.10
N MET A 33 -28.62 12.32 16.75
CA MET A 33 -28.15 11.05 16.18
C MET A 33 -28.31 9.94 17.20
N ASP A 34 -28.88 8.82 16.76
CA ASP A 34 -28.93 7.61 17.57
C ASP A 34 -27.58 6.88 17.53
N ILE A 35 -26.78 7.08 18.58
CA ILE A 35 -25.47 6.44 18.73
C ILE A 35 -25.58 4.93 18.98
N HIS A 36 -26.74 4.41 19.38
CA HIS A 36 -26.92 2.98 19.62
C HIS A 36 -26.92 2.16 18.32
N LEU A 37 -27.06 2.83 17.17
CA LEU A 37 -26.89 2.22 15.86
C LEU A 37 -25.38 2.02 15.55
N PRO A 38 -24.91 0.77 15.31
CA PRO A 38 -23.47 0.48 15.16
C PRO A 38 -22.78 1.26 14.02
N HIS A 39 -23.51 1.53 12.94
CA HIS A 39 -22.97 2.30 11.81
C HIS A 39 -22.81 3.79 12.16
N VAL A 40 -23.73 4.36 12.93
CA VAL A 40 -23.65 5.75 13.42
C VAL A 40 -22.48 5.90 14.39
N GLU A 41 -22.36 4.98 15.34
CA GLU A 41 -21.22 4.95 16.28
C GLU A 41 -19.88 4.89 15.52
N THR A 42 -19.80 4.05 14.49
CA THR A 42 -18.59 3.92 13.65
C THR A 42 -18.26 5.21 12.91
N ILE A 43 -19.27 5.87 12.33
CA ILE A 43 -19.09 7.14 11.62
C ILE A 43 -18.62 8.23 12.59
N VAL A 44 -19.26 8.36 13.75
CA VAL A 44 -18.89 9.34 14.78
C VAL A 44 -17.45 9.09 15.27
N ASN A 45 -17.10 7.83 15.55
CA ASN A 45 -15.74 7.45 15.93
C ASN A 45 -14.71 7.82 14.85
N ASN A 46 -14.98 7.50 13.58
CA ASN A 46 -14.11 7.81 12.46
C ASN A 46 -13.94 9.33 12.30
N TYR A 47 -15.03 10.09 12.42
CA TYR A 47 -14.98 11.56 12.37
C TYR A 47 -14.10 12.12 13.48
N ILE A 48 -14.33 11.72 14.73
CA ILE A 48 -13.53 12.22 15.88
C ILE A 48 -12.06 11.84 15.71
N ARG A 49 -11.77 10.60 15.27
CA ARG A 49 -10.41 10.15 14.96
C ARG A 49 -9.73 11.02 13.90
N ASP A 50 -10.42 11.33 12.82
CA ASP A 50 -9.87 12.15 11.73
C ASP A 50 -9.63 13.59 12.21
N ARG A 51 -10.59 14.17 12.95
CA ARG A 51 -10.41 15.50 13.57
C ARG A 51 -9.25 15.53 14.56
N PHE A 52 -9.03 14.47 15.33
CA PHE A 52 -7.88 14.33 16.21
C PHE A 52 -6.56 14.32 15.41
N ARG A 53 -6.49 13.56 14.32
CA ARG A 53 -5.32 13.53 13.43
C ARG A 53 -5.04 14.91 12.82
N ASP A 54 -6.07 15.62 12.37
CA ASP A 54 -5.95 16.97 11.80
C ASP A 54 -5.37 17.96 12.82
N HIS A 55 -5.91 17.96 14.06
CA HIS A 55 -5.42 18.85 15.12
C HIS A 55 -3.97 18.54 15.48
N ARG A 56 -3.59 17.27 15.58
CA ARG A 56 -2.19 16.88 15.83
C ARG A 56 -1.26 17.34 14.72
N CYS A 57 -1.68 17.21 13.46
CA CYS A 57 -0.93 17.71 12.30
C CYS A 57 -0.75 19.23 12.38
N ALA A 58 -1.82 19.97 12.70
CA ALA A 58 -1.77 21.42 12.86
C ALA A 58 -0.82 21.85 14.01
N PHE A 59 -0.87 21.16 15.14
CA PHE A 59 -0.02 21.45 16.29
C PHE A 59 1.45 21.18 15.98
N HIS A 60 1.75 20.08 15.29
CA HIS A 60 3.11 19.76 14.86
C HIS A 60 3.65 20.78 13.87
N LYS A 61 2.87 21.17 12.86
CA LYS A 61 3.25 22.22 11.91
C LYS A 61 3.55 23.54 12.62
N TYR A 62 2.68 23.95 13.54
CA TYR A 62 2.89 25.14 14.34
C TYR A 62 4.14 25.04 15.23
N TYR A 63 4.30 23.93 15.95
CA TYR A 63 5.48 23.67 16.78
C TYR A 63 6.79 23.74 15.99
N VAL A 64 6.83 23.15 14.79
CA VAL A 64 8.01 23.20 13.91
C VAL A 64 8.25 24.60 13.38
N SER A 65 7.19 25.38 13.12
CA SER A 65 7.32 26.77 12.65
C SER A 65 7.91 27.72 13.69
N ILE A 66 7.83 27.39 14.98
CA ILE A 66 8.46 28.19 16.05
C ILE A 66 9.98 28.02 15.96
N PRO A 67 10.76 29.12 15.90
CA PRO A 67 12.21 29.07 15.87
C PRO A 67 12.83 28.27 17.04
N ASN A 68 13.93 27.57 16.79
CA ASN A 68 14.57 26.70 17.80
C ASN A 68 15.24 27.49 18.94
N ASN A 69 15.58 28.77 18.72
CA ASN A 69 16.12 29.67 19.74
C ASN A 69 15.05 30.20 20.72
N VAL A 70 13.79 29.86 20.50
CA VAL A 70 12.66 30.25 21.35
C VAL A 70 12.17 29.05 22.13
N ASN A 71 11.76 29.25 23.39
CA ASN A 71 11.16 28.21 24.19
C ASN A 71 9.77 27.84 23.65
N LYS A 72 9.71 26.86 22.75
CA LYS A 72 8.48 26.41 22.07
C LYS A 72 7.35 26.05 23.04
N ARG A 73 7.67 25.66 24.28
CA ARG A 73 6.67 25.35 25.32
C ARG A 73 5.90 26.58 25.79
N GLN A 74 6.44 27.79 25.64
CA GLN A 74 5.78 29.04 26.07
C GLN A 74 4.93 29.69 24.97
N HIS A 75 4.79 29.05 23.82
CA HIS A 75 4.01 29.55 22.69
C HIS A 75 2.84 28.60 22.39
N PRO A 76 1.74 28.65 23.17
CA PRO A 76 0.63 27.74 23.00
C PRO A 76 -0.08 27.94 21.66
N PHE A 77 -0.56 26.85 21.09
CA PHE A 77 -1.40 26.91 19.89
C PHE A 77 -2.71 27.66 20.20
N ASN A 78 -3.21 28.45 19.25
CA ASN A 78 -4.40 29.27 19.45
C ASN A 78 -5.61 28.44 19.94
N GLY A 79 -6.19 28.84 21.06
CA GLY A 79 -7.34 28.17 21.68
C GLY A 79 -7.00 26.96 22.54
N VAL A 80 -5.71 26.74 22.84
CA VAL A 80 -5.22 25.68 23.74
C VAL A 80 -4.68 26.32 25.01
N SER A 81 -4.96 25.73 26.17
CA SER A 81 -4.38 26.19 27.42
C SER A 81 -2.87 25.93 27.48
N GLN A 82 -2.15 26.79 28.20
CA GLN A 82 -0.70 26.64 28.40
C GLN A 82 -0.34 25.25 28.95
N GLU A 83 -1.07 24.78 29.96
CA GLU A 83 -0.89 23.45 30.55
C GLU A 83 -1.07 22.32 29.53
N SER A 84 -2.10 22.39 28.69
CA SER A 84 -2.37 21.38 27.68
C SER A 84 -1.29 21.37 26.59
N TRP A 85 -0.80 22.56 26.23
CA TRP A 85 0.28 22.72 25.27
C TRP A 85 1.61 22.15 25.78
N GLU A 86 1.96 22.45 27.04
CA GLU A 86 3.18 21.93 27.68
C GLU A 86 3.16 20.39 27.76
N ARG A 87 2.03 19.81 28.14
CA ARG A 87 1.83 18.34 28.16
C ARG A 87 1.99 17.73 26.79
N TRP A 88 1.40 18.34 25.76
CA TRP A 88 1.53 17.88 24.38
C TRP A 88 2.99 17.97 23.88
N CYS A 89 3.69 19.07 24.19
CA CYS A 89 5.11 19.25 23.87
C CYS A 89 5.96 18.16 24.54
N ALA A 90 5.72 17.87 25.81
CA ALA A 90 6.44 16.82 26.55
C ALA A 90 6.21 15.43 25.92
N ALA A 91 4.98 15.11 25.52
CA ALA A 91 4.63 13.83 24.90
C ALA A 91 5.28 13.62 23.52
N ILE A 92 5.57 14.71 22.78
CA ILE A 92 6.17 14.64 21.43
C ILE A 92 7.69 14.69 21.48
N CYS A 93 8.28 15.53 22.33
CA CYS A 93 9.73 15.61 22.46
C CYS A 93 10.35 14.30 22.99
N GLY A 94 9.57 13.43 23.65
CA GLY A 94 10.05 12.15 24.18
C GLY A 94 9.95 10.94 23.23
N LYS A 95 9.18 11.01 22.13
CA LYS A 95 9.02 9.90 21.18
C LYS A 95 9.76 10.23 19.89
N GLN A 96 10.99 9.72 19.80
CA GLN A 96 11.83 9.90 18.62
C GLN A 96 11.10 9.49 17.34
N ILE A 97 11.31 10.30 16.30
CA ILE A 97 10.79 10.24 14.93
C ILE A 97 11.36 9.02 14.18
N SER A 98 11.62 7.88 14.83
CA SER A 98 12.38 6.76 14.28
C SER A 98 11.79 6.20 12.99
N SER A 99 10.46 6.06 12.92
CA SER A 99 9.79 5.57 11.71
C SER A 99 9.83 6.58 10.55
N SER A 100 9.77 7.89 10.84
CA SER A 100 9.85 8.91 9.77
C SER A 100 11.28 9.06 9.27
N THR A 101 12.29 9.00 10.14
CA THR A 101 13.70 9.00 9.74
C THR A 101 14.02 7.76 8.92
N HIS A 102 13.54 6.59 9.33
CA HIS A 102 13.74 5.35 8.57
C HIS A 102 13.04 5.39 7.21
N ASN A 103 11.82 5.93 7.12
CA ASN A 103 11.12 6.12 5.86
C ASN A 103 11.81 7.17 4.95
N GLN A 104 12.34 8.25 5.53
CA GLN A 104 13.13 9.24 4.79
C GLN A 104 14.42 8.61 4.26
N TYR A 105 15.13 7.86 5.09
CA TYR A 105 16.33 7.11 4.68
C TYR A 105 16.01 6.09 3.59
N SER A 106 14.95 5.30 3.78
CA SER A 106 14.48 4.34 2.78
C SER A 106 14.13 5.02 1.44
N ARG A 107 13.55 6.22 1.49
CA ARG A 107 13.28 7.06 0.32
C ARG A 107 14.54 7.64 -0.30
N SER A 108 15.55 8.01 0.49
CA SER A 108 16.84 8.45 -0.05
C SER A 108 17.64 7.31 -0.68
N CYS A 109 17.39 6.06 -0.28
CA CYS A 109 18.02 4.88 -0.87
C CYS A 109 17.29 4.35 -2.14
N LEU A 110 16.22 5.01 -2.59
CA LEU A 110 15.56 4.67 -3.86
C LEU A 110 16.40 5.19 -5.02
N ILE A 111 17.11 4.28 -5.68
CA ILE A 111 18.01 4.57 -6.81
C ILE A 111 17.21 4.87 -8.10
N VAL A 112 16.07 4.20 -8.27
CA VAL A 112 15.20 4.32 -9.45
C VAL A 112 13.80 4.71 -9.02
N ASN A 113 13.35 5.90 -9.45
CA ASN A 113 11.97 6.36 -9.33
C ASN A 113 11.16 5.98 -10.58
N HIS A 114 9.84 6.20 -10.57
CA HIS A 114 8.98 5.92 -11.73
C HIS A 114 8.03 7.09 -12.03
N CYS A 115 7.53 7.17 -13.27
CA CYS A 115 6.55 8.17 -13.72
C CYS A 115 5.11 7.63 -13.77
N ALA A 116 4.86 6.40 -13.31
CA ALA A 116 3.54 5.72 -13.25
C ALA A 116 2.44 6.41 -12.41
N CYS A 117 2.72 7.56 -11.80
CA CYS A 117 1.83 8.27 -10.88
C CYS A 117 1.24 7.32 -9.81
N SER A 118 -0.07 7.41 -9.54
CA SER A 118 -0.78 6.62 -8.53
C SER A 118 -1.28 5.26 -9.03
N LYS A 119 -1.12 4.95 -10.32
CA LYS A 119 -1.55 3.65 -10.86
C LYS A 119 -0.50 2.58 -10.55
N SER A 120 -0.95 1.40 -10.13
CA SER A 120 -0.05 0.25 -9.98
C SER A 120 0.47 -0.21 -11.34
N PHE A 121 1.67 -0.82 -11.38
CA PHE A 121 2.23 -1.29 -12.64
C PHE A 121 1.38 -2.40 -13.26
N LEU A 122 0.75 -3.26 -12.45
CA LEU A 122 -0.21 -4.26 -12.95
C LEU A 122 -1.39 -3.60 -13.66
N ARG A 123 -1.93 -2.50 -13.10
CA ARG A 123 -3.01 -1.77 -13.74
C ARG A 123 -2.55 -1.09 -15.03
N ILE A 124 -1.35 -0.51 -15.03
CA ILE A 124 -0.76 0.06 -16.26
C ILE A 124 -0.57 -1.03 -17.31
N ARG A 125 -0.13 -2.23 -16.92
CA ARG A 125 0.04 -3.37 -17.82
C ARG A 125 -1.28 -3.81 -18.46
N ALA A 126 -2.33 -3.93 -17.66
CA ALA A 126 -3.66 -4.26 -18.16
C ALA A 126 -4.27 -3.15 -19.05
N ASP A 127 -3.93 -1.88 -18.80
CA ASP A 127 -4.37 -0.74 -19.63
C ASP A 127 -3.52 -0.60 -20.92
N MET A 128 -2.40 -1.32 -21.07
CA MET A 128 -1.58 -1.27 -22.29
C MET A 128 -2.21 -2.08 -23.42
N PRO A 129 -1.97 -1.70 -24.70
CA PRO A 129 -2.47 -2.45 -25.83
C PRO A 129 -2.00 -3.90 -25.75
N VAL A 130 -2.97 -4.81 -25.88
CA VAL A 130 -2.71 -6.23 -26.05
C VAL A 130 -2.33 -6.45 -27.51
N ASP A 131 -1.39 -7.34 -27.75
CA ASP A 131 -1.07 -7.75 -29.12
C ASP A 131 -2.32 -8.36 -29.78
N PRO A 132 -2.80 -7.81 -30.92
CA PRO A 132 -4.04 -8.26 -31.54
C PRO A 132 -3.97 -9.67 -32.15
N GLU A 133 -2.76 -10.18 -32.45
CA GLU A 133 -2.57 -11.53 -33.00
C GLU A 133 -2.38 -12.58 -31.89
N THR A 134 -1.59 -12.27 -30.87
CA THR A 134 -1.26 -13.24 -29.80
C THR A 134 -2.18 -13.15 -28.58
N GLN A 135 -3.02 -12.11 -28.49
CA GLN A 135 -3.83 -11.76 -27.30
C GLN A 135 -2.98 -11.66 -26.01
N GLN A 136 -1.67 -11.48 -26.13
CA GLN A 136 -0.76 -11.51 -25.01
C GLN A 136 -0.63 -10.11 -24.39
N GLU A 137 -0.71 -10.05 -23.05
CA GLU A 137 -0.50 -8.80 -22.32
C GLU A 137 0.90 -8.23 -22.61
N ALA A 138 0.99 -6.89 -22.54
CA ALA A 138 2.26 -6.19 -22.71
C ALA A 138 3.35 -6.76 -21.81
N GLY A 139 4.50 -7.05 -22.43
CA GLY A 139 5.67 -7.62 -21.78
C GLY A 139 6.24 -6.77 -20.63
N MET A 140 7.04 -7.39 -19.76
CA MET A 140 7.65 -6.72 -18.61
C MET A 140 8.62 -5.61 -19.03
N ILE A 141 9.32 -5.79 -20.14
CA ILE A 141 10.30 -4.82 -20.65
C ILE A 141 9.58 -3.57 -21.16
N ALA A 142 8.48 -3.77 -21.89
CA ALA A 142 7.60 -2.68 -22.35
C ALA A 142 6.97 -1.92 -21.18
N LEU A 143 6.50 -2.64 -20.15
CA LEU A 143 6.00 -2.06 -18.91
C LEU A 143 7.05 -1.21 -18.20
N TYR A 144 8.30 -1.68 -18.13
CA TYR A 144 9.39 -0.95 -17.52
C TYR A 144 9.60 0.40 -18.22
N ARG A 145 9.73 0.39 -19.55
CA ARG A 145 9.85 1.61 -20.35
C ARG A 145 8.67 2.55 -20.12
N LYS A 146 7.43 2.04 -20.15
CA LYS A 146 6.21 2.86 -19.95
C LYS A 146 6.19 3.55 -18.59
N THR A 147 6.75 2.91 -17.57
CA THR A 147 6.72 3.38 -16.18
C THR A 147 7.94 4.21 -15.79
N HIS A 148 9.04 4.19 -16.56
CA HIS A 148 10.31 4.87 -16.24
C HIS A 148 10.80 5.84 -17.33
N PHE A 149 10.09 5.95 -18.45
CA PHE A 149 10.37 6.89 -19.52
C PHE A 149 9.19 7.85 -19.73
N SER A 150 9.49 9.13 -19.97
CA SER A 150 8.53 10.15 -20.37
C SER A 150 8.93 10.72 -21.72
N GLU A 151 8.00 10.80 -22.66
CA GLU A 151 8.25 11.42 -23.97
C GLU A 151 8.74 12.88 -23.88
N LYS A 152 8.35 13.60 -22.83
CA LYS A 152 8.74 15.00 -22.63
C LYS A 152 10.05 15.19 -21.87
N LYS A 153 10.38 14.25 -20.97
CA LYS A 153 11.50 14.41 -20.01
C LYS A 153 12.61 13.36 -20.17
N GLY A 154 12.41 12.36 -21.03
CA GLY A 154 13.29 11.21 -21.16
C GLY A 154 13.17 10.24 -19.98
N TRP A 155 14.26 9.53 -19.69
CA TRP A 155 14.38 8.62 -18.56
C TRP A 155 14.32 9.35 -17.21
N VAL A 156 13.68 8.71 -16.24
CA VAL A 156 13.55 9.23 -14.86
C VAL A 156 14.88 9.31 -14.11
N SER A 157 15.87 8.50 -14.49
CA SER A 157 17.25 8.55 -14.01
C SER A 157 18.17 7.79 -14.97
N HIS A 158 19.49 8.05 -14.92
CA HIS A 158 20.47 7.30 -15.71
C HIS A 158 20.45 5.79 -15.37
N GLU A 159 20.23 5.44 -14.10
CA GLU A 159 20.07 4.04 -13.71
C GLU A 159 18.85 3.39 -14.36
N ALA A 160 17.76 4.14 -14.59
CA ALA A 160 16.59 3.61 -15.28
C ALA A 160 16.88 3.29 -16.75
N GLU A 161 17.66 4.14 -17.41
CA GLU A 161 18.14 3.91 -18.78
C GLU A 161 19.02 2.67 -18.85
N ASN A 162 20.06 2.57 -18.01
CA ASN A 162 20.97 1.43 -17.96
C ASN A 162 20.23 0.11 -17.69
N ASN A 163 19.23 0.12 -16.80
CA ASN A 163 18.39 -1.06 -16.57
C ASN A 163 17.61 -1.47 -17.81
N TYR A 164 17.00 -0.52 -18.52
CA TYR A 164 16.26 -0.83 -19.74
C TYR A 164 17.20 -1.36 -20.84
N GLU A 165 18.36 -0.73 -21.04
CA GLU A 165 19.37 -1.19 -21.99
C GLU A 165 19.80 -2.62 -21.68
N ARG A 166 20.08 -2.93 -20.41
CA ARG A 166 20.43 -4.29 -19.98
C ARG A 166 19.31 -5.31 -20.20
N MET A 167 18.04 -4.92 -20.01
CA MET A 167 16.91 -5.79 -20.34
C MET A 167 16.86 -6.09 -21.84
N VAL A 168 17.05 -5.08 -22.69
CA VAL A 168 17.08 -5.24 -24.15
C VAL A 168 18.28 -6.07 -24.61
N GLU A 169 19.45 -5.89 -24.00
CA GLU A 169 20.62 -6.72 -24.26
C GLU A 169 20.35 -8.20 -23.96
N LEU A 170 19.81 -8.50 -22.78
CA LEU A 170 19.47 -9.87 -22.38
C LEU A 170 18.39 -10.49 -23.28
N GLN A 171 17.42 -9.69 -23.75
CA GLN A 171 16.38 -10.15 -24.68
C GLN A 171 16.96 -10.52 -26.05
N ASN A 172 18.03 -9.84 -26.48
CA ASN A 172 18.69 -10.06 -27.76
C ASN A 172 19.83 -11.09 -27.69
N GLN A 173 20.13 -11.67 -26.53
CA GLN A 173 21.19 -12.68 -26.41
C GLN A 173 20.79 -13.97 -27.14
N PRO A 174 21.69 -14.54 -27.96
CA PRO A 174 21.42 -15.81 -28.63
C PRO A 174 21.25 -16.92 -27.60
N THR A 175 20.24 -17.74 -27.79
CA THR A 175 19.99 -18.91 -26.96
C THR A 175 21.11 -19.93 -27.15
N LEU A 176 21.80 -20.30 -26.07
CA LEU A 176 22.79 -21.38 -26.10
C LEU A 176 22.09 -22.71 -26.43
N GLU A 177 22.72 -23.56 -27.25
CA GLU A 177 22.18 -24.88 -27.59
C GLU A 177 21.80 -25.66 -26.32
N GLY A 178 20.52 -26.02 -26.21
CA GLY A 178 19.98 -26.79 -25.09
C GLY A 178 19.35 -25.99 -23.94
N PHE A 179 19.37 -24.65 -23.99
CA PHE A 179 18.66 -23.81 -23.02
C PHE A 179 17.43 -23.15 -23.65
N ASN A 180 16.40 -22.88 -22.84
CA ASN A 180 15.28 -22.04 -23.29
C ASN A 180 15.71 -20.56 -23.20
N PRO A 181 15.26 -19.70 -24.13
CA PRO A 181 15.48 -18.26 -24.00
C PRO A 181 14.83 -17.75 -22.71
N LEU A 182 15.49 -16.79 -22.06
CA LEU A 182 14.93 -16.14 -20.88
C LEU A 182 13.60 -15.46 -21.26
N THR A 183 12.56 -15.70 -20.46
CA THR A 183 11.31 -14.97 -20.59
C THR A 183 11.52 -13.50 -20.18
N GLU A 184 10.72 -12.58 -20.71
CA GLU A 184 10.80 -11.17 -20.31
C GLU A 184 10.64 -10.96 -18.80
N GLY A 185 9.87 -11.83 -18.15
CA GLY A 185 9.73 -11.82 -16.69
C GLY A 185 11.05 -12.12 -15.99
N GLU A 186 11.75 -13.17 -16.41
CA GLU A 186 13.06 -13.54 -15.86
C GLU A 186 14.09 -12.45 -16.10
N ILE A 187 14.15 -11.88 -17.31
CA ILE A 187 15.02 -10.73 -17.64
C ILE A 187 14.73 -9.56 -16.71
N PHE A 188 13.45 -9.23 -16.50
CA PHE A 188 13.05 -8.14 -15.62
C PHE A 188 13.48 -8.36 -14.17
N TYR A 189 13.38 -9.59 -13.66
CA TYR A 189 13.82 -9.93 -12.31
C TYR A 189 15.34 -10.00 -12.17
N GLU A 190 16.05 -10.45 -13.20
CA GLU A 190 17.51 -10.50 -13.26
C GLU A 190 18.09 -9.08 -13.15
N VAL A 191 17.53 -8.13 -13.91
CA VAL A 191 18.01 -6.74 -13.93
C VAL A 191 17.63 -5.98 -12.66
N LEU A 192 16.37 -6.09 -12.19
CA LEU A 192 15.89 -5.29 -11.06
C LEU A 192 16.12 -5.93 -9.69
N GLY A 193 16.50 -7.20 -9.68
CA GLY A 193 16.64 -8.05 -8.51
C GLY A 193 15.30 -8.51 -7.92
N VAL A 194 15.36 -9.62 -7.18
CA VAL A 194 14.23 -10.20 -6.46
C VAL A 194 14.32 -9.88 -4.97
N ARG A 195 13.20 -9.55 -4.33
CA ARG A 195 13.06 -9.57 -2.86
C ARG A 195 12.04 -10.64 -2.47
N PRO A 196 12.29 -11.46 -1.43
CA PRO A 196 11.32 -12.45 -0.96
C PRO A 196 9.95 -11.79 -0.68
N GLY A 197 8.90 -12.27 -1.35
CA GLY A 197 7.52 -11.76 -1.17
C GLY A 197 7.25 -10.36 -1.74
N TYR A 198 8.20 -9.76 -2.48
CA TYR A 198 8.03 -8.44 -3.08
C TYR A 198 8.65 -8.39 -4.49
N LYS A 199 7.80 -8.33 -5.50
CA LYS A 199 8.19 -8.08 -6.88
C LYS A 199 8.26 -6.58 -7.11
N ARG A 200 9.45 -6.04 -7.38
CA ARG A 200 9.68 -4.60 -7.49
C ARG A 200 8.74 -3.98 -8.54
N GLY A 201 7.95 -2.99 -8.13
CA GLY A 201 7.02 -2.26 -9.01
C GLY A 201 5.65 -2.92 -9.20
N LEU A 202 5.51 -4.23 -8.99
CA LEU A 202 4.25 -4.96 -9.19
C LEU A 202 3.36 -5.02 -7.94
N GLY A 203 3.79 -4.36 -6.85
CA GLY A 203 3.12 -4.39 -5.56
C GLY A 203 3.44 -5.65 -4.75
N HIS A 204 2.68 -5.87 -3.68
CA HIS A 204 2.60 -7.21 -3.11
C HIS A 204 1.83 -8.04 -4.13
N GLY A 205 2.36 -9.19 -4.56
CA GLY A 205 1.55 -10.21 -5.24
C GLY A 205 0.42 -10.68 -4.33
N GLU A 206 -0.23 -11.82 -4.63
CA GLU A 206 -1.05 -12.49 -3.61
C GLU A 206 -0.22 -12.53 -2.32
N ALA A 207 -0.75 -11.86 -1.28
CA ALA A 207 0.00 -11.68 -0.06
C ALA A 207 0.45 -13.08 0.37
N PRO A 208 1.76 -13.33 0.58
CA PRO A 208 2.14 -14.59 1.20
C PRO A 208 1.29 -14.68 2.46
N LEU A 209 0.48 -15.73 2.57
CA LEU A 209 -0.39 -15.93 3.72
C LEU A 209 0.52 -15.77 4.93
N SER A 210 0.36 -14.63 5.60
CA SER A 210 1.19 -14.28 6.74
C SER A 210 1.21 -15.50 7.64
N ARG A 211 2.39 -15.98 8.01
CA ARG A 211 2.56 -17.14 8.90
C ARG A 211 1.81 -16.95 10.23
N LYS A 212 1.35 -15.73 10.54
CA LYS A 212 0.51 -15.39 11.70
C LYS A 212 -1.01 -15.44 11.46
N ARG A 213 -1.50 -15.52 10.21
CA ARG A 213 -2.95 -15.62 9.89
C ARG A 213 -3.41 -17.04 9.56
N VAL A 214 -2.50 -17.99 9.33
CA VAL A 214 -2.85 -19.38 9.02
C VAL A 214 -3.23 -20.17 10.29
N ALA A 215 -2.87 -19.69 11.48
CA ALA A 215 -3.38 -20.27 12.71
C ALA A 215 -4.77 -19.69 13.04
N GLY A 216 -5.82 -20.15 12.36
CA GLY A 216 -7.15 -20.17 12.97
C GLY A 216 -8.36 -19.63 12.20
N TYR A 217 -8.28 -19.35 10.88
CA TYR A 217 -9.50 -19.07 10.10
C TYR A 217 -9.47 -19.83 8.76
N GLU A 218 -9.76 -21.13 8.84
CA GLU A 218 -10.27 -21.87 7.69
C GLU A 218 -11.73 -21.47 7.51
N HIS A 219 -12.01 -20.68 6.47
CA HIS A 219 -13.36 -20.26 6.15
C HIS A 219 -14.03 -21.41 5.37
N PRO A 220 -15.19 -21.93 5.78
CA PRO A 220 -15.84 -23.11 5.15
C PRO A 220 -16.13 -22.97 3.65
N TYR A 221 -16.12 -21.73 3.15
CA TYR A 221 -16.17 -21.42 1.72
C TYR A 221 -14.95 -21.93 0.92
N VAL A 222 -13.77 -22.02 1.53
CA VAL A 222 -12.55 -22.51 0.88
C VAL A 222 -12.65 -24.02 0.62
N ASP A 223 -13.19 -24.77 1.57
CA ASP A 223 -13.43 -26.21 1.39
C ASP A 223 -14.52 -26.48 0.36
N GLN A 224 -15.58 -25.66 0.35
CA GLN A 224 -16.61 -25.71 -0.69
C GLN A 224 -16.04 -25.41 -2.08
N LEU A 225 -15.13 -24.44 -2.20
CA LEU A 225 -14.46 -24.15 -3.47
C LEU A 225 -13.55 -25.30 -3.90
N ARG A 226 -12.81 -25.90 -2.97
CA ARG A 226 -11.95 -27.07 -3.26
C ARG A 226 -12.77 -28.24 -3.78
N ALA A 227 -13.87 -28.58 -3.11
CA ALA A 227 -14.77 -29.65 -3.53
C ALA A 227 -15.35 -29.40 -4.93
N ARG A 228 -15.73 -28.15 -5.24
CA ARG A 228 -16.24 -27.78 -6.57
C ARG A 228 -15.18 -27.88 -7.67
N VAL A 229 -13.91 -27.62 -7.36
CA VAL A 229 -12.81 -27.78 -8.31
C VAL A 229 -12.56 -29.26 -8.58
N GLU A 230 -12.50 -30.10 -7.55
CA GLU A 230 -12.34 -31.55 -7.70
C GLU A 230 -13.49 -32.18 -8.50
N GLU A 231 -14.74 -31.75 -8.25
CA GLU A 231 -15.91 -32.24 -9.00
C GLU A 231 -15.85 -31.82 -10.47
N ALA A 232 -15.46 -30.58 -10.77
CA ALA A 232 -15.30 -30.10 -12.14
C ALA A 232 -14.16 -30.81 -12.88
N GLU A 233 -13.05 -31.09 -12.21
CA GLU A 233 -11.93 -31.86 -12.77
C GLU A 233 -12.35 -33.30 -13.08
N SER A 234 -13.10 -33.95 -12.19
CA SER A 234 -13.65 -35.29 -12.43
C SER A 234 -14.58 -35.31 -13.65
N GLN A 235 -15.45 -34.32 -13.80
CA GLN A 235 -16.35 -34.21 -14.96
C GLN A 235 -15.60 -34.00 -16.27
N LEU A 236 -14.49 -33.24 -16.25
CA LEU A 236 -13.64 -33.05 -17.43
C LEU A 236 -12.93 -34.35 -17.83
N GLU A 237 -12.47 -35.14 -16.86
CA GLU A 237 -11.82 -36.42 -17.11
C GLU A 237 -12.80 -37.44 -17.71
N GLU A 238 -14.02 -37.51 -17.17
CA GLU A 238 -15.08 -38.34 -17.75
C GLU A 238 -15.38 -37.92 -19.20
N LEU A 239 -15.61 -36.62 -19.45
CA LEU A 239 -15.86 -36.10 -20.79
C LEU A 239 -14.70 -36.37 -21.77
N ARG A 240 -13.45 -36.38 -21.29
CA ARG A 240 -12.29 -36.79 -22.08
C ARG A 240 -12.38 -38.28 -22.46
N GLY A 241 -12.71 -39.15 -21.50
CA GLY A 241 -12.94 -40.57 -21.76
C GLY A 241 -14.04 -40.82 -22.80
N TRP A 242 -15.20 -40.18 -22.65
CA TRP A 242 -16.29 -40.27 -23.64
C TRP A 242 -15.89 -39.79 -25.04
N LYS A 243 -15.04 -38.76 -25.11
CA LYS A 243 -14.55 -38.21 -26.38
C LYS A 243 -13.54 -39.13 -27.05
N GLU A 244 -12.68 -39.79 -26.28
CA GLU A 244 -11.71 -40.76 -26.78
C GLU A 244 -12.40 -42.05 -27.26
N GLU A 245 -13.41 -42.54 -26.54
CA GLU A 245 -14.23 -43.68 -26.96
C GLU A 245 -15.02 -43.39 -28.25
N ALA A 246 -15.58 -42.18 -28.37
CA ALA A 246 -16.31 -41.76 -29.57
C ALA A 246 -15.41 -41.49 -30.79
N GLN A 247 -14.09 -41.33 -30.60
CA GLN A 247 -13.11 -41.15 -31.68
C GLN A 247 -12.37 -42.46 -32.04
N GLY A 248 -12.50 -43.49 -31.20
CA GLY A 248 -11.92 -44.82 -31.40
C GLY A 248 -12.86 -45.85 -32.06
N THR A 249 -14.06 -45.43 -32.48
CA THR A 249 -15.02 -46.22 -33.28
C THR A 249 -15.15 -45.67 -34.69
#